data_AF-A0A3A0C6T8-F1
#
_entry.id   AF-A0A3A0C6T8-F1
#
_cell.length_a   1.000
_cell.length_b   1.000
_cell.length_c   1.000
_cell.angle_alpha   90.00
_cell.angle_beta   90.00
_cell.angle_gamma   90.00
#
_symmetry.space_group_name_H-M   'P 1'
#
loop_
_entity.id
_entity.type
_entity.pdbx_description
1 polymer ?
#
loop_
_entity_poly.entity_id
_entity_poly.type
_entity_poly.pdbx_seq_one_letter_code
_entity_poly.pdbx_strand_id
1 'polypeptide(L)' 'MATSRLTLRQWRGDDLAPFAVMNADTDVMRYYPAPWTREQSDASAERVRQLIEPGRSPCPIPSSINSICREKGVRPA' A
#
# COMPACT_ATOMS: atom_id res chain seq x y z
N MET A 1 11.94 8.45 12.62
CA MET A 1 12.53 9.74 12.19
C MET A 1 11.46 10.82 12.35
N ALA A 2 11.79 12.06 12.72
CA ALA A 2 10.80 13.11 12.92
C ALA A 2 11.34 14.49 12.49
N THR A 3 10.44 15.36 12.06
CA THR A 3 10.63 16.80 11.85
C THR A 3 9.72 17.58 12.78
N SER A 4 9.72 18.92 12.71
CA SER A 4 8.83 19.76 13.52
C SER A 4 7.34 19.55 13.23
N ARG A 5 6.98 19.05 12.03
CA ARG A 5 5.59 18.89 11.60
C ARG A 5 5.19 17.45 11.32
N LEU A 6 6.14 16.54 11.13
CA LEU A 6 5.87 15.19 10.66
C LEU A 6 6.70 14.15 11.41
N THR A 7 6.04 13.08 11.85
CA THR A 7 6.70 11.91 12.42
C THR A 7 6.55 10.73 11.48
N LEU A 8 7.68 10.18 11.02
CA LEU A 8 7.72 8.91 10.29
C LEU A 8 7.85 7.78 11.30
N ARG A 9 6.76 7.01 11.45
CA ARG A 9 6.59 5.88 12.37
C ARG A 9 6.16 4.62 11.63
N GLN A 10 6.24 3.48 12.31
CA GLN A 10 5.67 2.22 11.82
C GLN A 10 4.14 2.30 11.72
N TRP A 11 3.58 1.51 10.80
CA TRP A 11 2.15 1.27 10.62
C TRP A 11 1.49 0.67 11.86
N ARG A 12 0.25 1.09 12.13
CA ARG A 12 -0.60 0.62 13.23
C ARG A 12 -1.97 0.21 12.68
N GLY A 13 -2.73 -0.55 13.46
CA GLY A 13 -4.07 -1.00 13.06
C GLY A 13 -5.02 0.18 12.73
N ASP A 14 -4.92 1.26 13.50
CA ASP A 14 -5.76 2.45 13.32
C ASP A 14 -5.49 3.20 12.00
N ASP A 15 -4.35 2.93 11.34
CA ASP A 15 -4.01 3.56 10.06
C ASP A 15 -4.74 2.90 8.88
N LEU A 16 -5.23 1.66 9.04
CA LEU A 16 -5.80 0.87 7.94
C LEU A 16 -7.08 1.50 7.38
N ALA A 17 -8.00 1.90 8.26
CA ALA A 17 -9.26 2.52 7.85
C ALA A 17 -9.07 3.84 7.07
N PRO A 18 -8.33 4.86 7.57
CA PRO A 18 -8.10 6.09 6.82
C PRO A 18 -7.27 5.85 5.55
N PHE A 19 -6.32 4.91 5.56
CA PHE A 19 -5.56 4.56 4.36
C PHE A 19 -6.44 3.96 3.26
N ALA A 20 -7.39 3.08 3.63
CA ALA A 20 -8.33 2.50 2.69
C ALA A 20 -9.28 3.54 2.08
N VAL A 21 -9.76 4.50 2.88
CA VAL A 21 -10.57 5.63 2.36
C VAL A 21 -9.76 6.44 1.35
N MET A 22 -8.50 6.74 1.66
CA MET A 22 -7.61 7.48 0.77
C MET A 22 -7.35 6.72 -0.55
N ASN A 23 -7.15 5.40 -0.51
CA ASN A 23 -6.94 4.62 -1.75
C ASN A 23 -8.22 4.28 -2.51
N ALA A 24 -9.41 4.51 -1.92
CA ALA A 24 -10.67 4.42 -2.63
C ALA A 24 -11.00 5.72 -3.40
N ASP A 25 -10.31 6.82 -3.09
CA ASP A 25 -10.47 8.11 -3.76
C ASP A 25 -9.85 8.08 -5.16
N THR A 26 -10.65 8.42 -6.17
CA THR A 26 -10.25 8.44 -7.58
C THR A 26 -9.22 9.52 -7.91
N ASP A 27 -9.18 10.63 -7.17
CA ASP A 27 -8.18 11.67 -7.38
C ASP A 27 -6.82 11.25 -6.84
N VAL A 28 -6.78 10.57 -5.69
CA VAL A 28 -5.55 9.97 -5.15
C VAL A 28 -5.03 8.88 -6.09
N MET A 29 -5.94 8.06 -6.62
CA MET A 29 -5.62 6.91 -7.46
C MET A 29 -5.63 7.21 -8.96
N ARG A 30 -5.65 8.48 -9.38
CA ARG A 30 -5.78 8.91 -10.78
C ARG A 30 -4.77 8.25 -11.74
N TYR A 31 -3.57 7.97 -11.25
CA TYR A 31 -2.48 7.38 -12.05
C TYR A 31 -2.35 5.87 -11.85
N TYR A 32 -3.22 5.27 -11.03
CA TYR A 32 -3.36 3.83 -10.90
C TYR A 32 -4.46 3.33 -11.84
N PRO A 33 -4.41 2.05 -12.28
CA PRO A 33 -5.43 1.50 -13.16
C PRO A 33 -6.86 1.54 -12.59
N ALA A 34 -7.00 1.46 -11.27
CA ALA A 34 -8.26 1.60 -10.56
C ALA A 34 -8.00 1.97 -9.08
N PRO A 35 -8.97 2.63 -8.42
CA PRO A 35 -8.97 2.74 -6.96
C PRO A 35 -8.95 1.35 -6.31
N TRP A 36 -8.37 1.27 -5.12
CA TRP A 36 -8.25 0.01 -4.40
C TRP A 36 -9.46 -0.26 -3.51
N THR A 37 -9.76 -1.55 -3.31
CA THR A 37 -10.69 -1.98 -2.27
C THR A 37 -10.04 -1.87 -0.89
N ARG A 38 -10.86 -2.07 0.15
CA ARG A 38 -10.38 -2.12 1.54
C ARG A 38 -9.34 -3.23 1.72
N GLU A 39 -9.61 -4.41 1.18
CA GLU A 39 -8.75 -5.59 1.31
C GLU A 39 -7.41 -5.38 0.61
N GLN A 40 -7.41 -4.75 -0.57
CA GLN A 40 -6.19 -4.42 -1.31
C GLN A 40 -5.34 -3.39 -0.54
N SER A 41 -5.99 -2.39 0.06
CA SER A 41 -5.33 -1.38 0.88
C SER A 41 -4.70 -2.00 2.13
N ASP A 42 -5.43 -2.86 2.83
CA ASP A 42 -4.96 -3.55 4.03
C ASP A 42 -3.79 -4.49 3.72
N ALA A 43 -3.87 -5.25 2.61
CA ALA A 43 -2.77 -6.11 2.16
C ALA A 43 -1.50 -5.32 1.81
N SER A 44 -1.64 -4.14 1.20
CA SER A 44 -0.53 -3.25 0.91
C SER A 44 0.10 -2.67 2.19
N ALA A 45 -0.73 -2.20 3.14
CA ALA A 45 -0.26 -1.68 4.42
C ALA A 45 0.50 -2.75 5.22
N GLU A 46 -0.03 -3.98 5.27
CA GLU A 46 0.64 -5.10 5.93
C GLU A 46 1.97 -5.44 5.26
N ARG A 47 2.03 -5.42 3.93
CA ARG A 47 3.29 -5.60 3.19
C ARG A 47 4.32 -4.52 3.57
N VAL A 48 3.93 -3.26 3.62
CA VAL A 48 4.84 -2.17 4.00
C VAL A 48 5.29 -2.31 5.46
N ARG A 49 4.37 -2.67 6.36
CA ARG A 49 4.68 -2.94 7.77
C ARG A 49 5.80 -3.97 7.90
N GLN A 50 5.65 -5.10 7.21
CA GLN A 50 6.63 -6.19 7.19
C GLN A 50 7.98 -5.80 6.57
N LEU A 51 8.01 -4.87 5.60
CA LEU A 51 9.25 -4.41 4.99
C LEU A 51 10.08 -3.50 5.90
N ILE A 52 9.43 -2.84 6.86
CA ILE A 52 10.07 -1.89 7.79
C ILE A 52 10.49 -2.58 9.10
N GLU A 53 9.90 -3.73 9.44
CA GLU A 53 10.26 -4.47 10.65
C GLU A 53 11.73 -4.93 10.65
N PRO A 54 12.49 -4.64 11.72
CA PRO A 54 13.90 -5.00 11.79
C PRO A 54 14.11 -6.51 11.92
N GLY A 55 15.11 -7.04 11.19
CA GLY A 55 15.59 -8.42 11.36
C GLY A 55 15.10 -9.45 10.34
N ARG A 56 14.53 -9.03 9.20
CA ARG A 56 14.03 -9.98 8.19
C ARG A 56 14.98 -10.21 7.00
N SER A 57 15.16 -11.48 6.64
CA SER A 57 15.64 -11.93 5.33
C SER A 57 14.69 -11.48 4.22
N PRO A 58 15.17 -11.28 2.96
CA PRO A 58 14.34 -10.73 1.89
C PRO A 58 13.13 -11.62 1.64
N CYS A 59 11.93 -11.07 1.83
CA CYS A 59 10.70 -11.70 1.39
C CYS A 59 10.80 -11.88 -0.13
N PRO A 60 10.50 -13.08 -0.69
CA PRO A 60 10.55 -13.26 -2.13
C PRO A 60 9.58 -12.25 -2.74
N ILE A 61 10.07 -11.40 -3.64
CA ILE A 61 9.30 -10.31 -4.23
C ILE A 61 8.09 -10.93 -4.95
N PRO A 62 6.84 -10.84 -4.46
CA PRO A 62 5.73 -10.91 -5.38
C PRO A 62 5.67 -9.51 -6.02
N SER A 63 5.49 -9.47 -7.32
CA SER A 63 5.48 -8.33 -8.22
C SER A 63 4.35 -7.31 -7.92
N SER A 64 4.20 -6.86 -6.68
CA SER A 64 2.91 -6.51 -6.07
C SER A 64 2.18 -5.30 -6.67
N ILE A 65 2.85 -4.32 -7.29
CA ILE A 65 2.10 -3.31 -8.05
C ILE A 65 1.60 -3.89 -9.38
N ASN A 66 2.47 -4.60 -10.11
CA ASN A 66 2.11 -5.22 -11.38
C ASN A 66 1.19 -6.45 -11.22
N SER A 67 1.21 -7.15 -10.09
CA SER A 67 0.37 -8.32 -9.83
C SER A 67 -1.07 -7.90 -9.54
N ILE A 68 -1.27 -6.83 -8.76
CA ILE A 68 -2.60 -6.24 -8.51
C ILE A 68 -3.17 -5.66 -9.82
N CYS A 69 -2.34 -5.03 -10.67
CA CYS A 69 -2.75 -4.56 -11.99
C CYS A 69 -3.03 -5.71 -13.00
N ARG A 70 -2.29 -6.83 -12.95
CA ARG A 70 -2.47 -7.99 -13.84
C ARG A 70 -3.73 -8.80 -13.54
N GLU A 71 -4.09 -8.99 -12.27
CA GLU A 71 -5.30 -9.74 -11.88
C GLU A 71 -6.60 -9.10 -12.42
N LYS A 72 -6.58 -7.81 -12.75
CA LYS A 72 -7.71 -7.06 -13.32
C LYS A 72 -7.71 -6.98 -14.86
N GLY A 73 -6.79 -7.66 -15.55
CA GLY A 73 -6.78 -7.71 -17.02
C GLY A 73 -6.48 -6.37 -17.71
N VAL A 74 -5.95 -5.38 -16.98
CA VAL A 74 -5.57 -4.09 -17.55
C VAL A 74 -4.19 -4.24 -18.20
N ARG A 75 -4.14 -4.17 -19.53
CA ARG A 75 -2.89 -4.14 -20.28
C ARG A 75 -2.08 -2.90 -19.88
N PRO A 76 -0.77 -3.00 -19.61
CA PRO A 76 0.07 -1.80 -19.56
C PRO A 76 0.03 -1.12 -20.93
N ALA A 77 0.02 0.22 -20.92
CA ALA A 77 0.26 1.02 -22.11
C ALA A 77 1.67 0.77 -22.66
#